data_AF-A0A379CDX0-F1
#
_entry.id   AF-A0A379CDX0-F1
#
_cell.length_a   1.000
_cell.length_b   1.000
_cell.length_c   1.000
_cell.angle_alpha   90.00
_cell.angle_beta   90.00
_cell.angle_gamma   90.00
#
_symmetry.space_group_name_H-M   'P 1'
#
loop_
_entity.id
_entity.type
_entity.pdbx_description
1 polymer ?
#
loop_
_entity_poly.entity_id
_entity_poly.type
_entity_poly.pdbx_seq_one_letter_code
_entity_poly.pdbx_strand_id
1 'polypeptide(L)'
;MSSDLKFFLSNELNINIQITNNQVMDPLLCKRAILLEKLIDIDISNNNPDFISNFLKELNNFLLEINSIDVNINNTINKIISSFPEYTRAVVSLSTIIKSHEYWRKSIVKLIFMLKEHKTIKAKMFNFKKPVSRINLNTLQFSNDYPYIYLYKSYKINHNLNLLFITKEFNDSIFDFNIDIFDLLILRSINDFYTNNIFRFNYTSLFKYISTNCSNIVTNKQVSDIKKSISKLRNINIILDYKLTNQIYKEQLLYLTEIDESSFLILRDSFLYRLATDLDLYYKFDFNIIDMPISMTKRNLSLREYLIHKILLNDSKFIKLNFDTIYFDFKVDSNQSKKSIRDTITKILEYWLSIKILEFYNFKMINHQYIDIIVQKI
;
A
#
# COMPACT_ATOMS: atom_id res chain seq x y z
N MET A 1 -29.92 7.91 14.94
CA MET A 1 -30.75 8.64 13.96
C MET A 1 -32.18 8.42 14.32
N SER A 2 -32.96 9.51 14.42
CA SER A 2 -34.41 9.44 14.58
C SER A 2 -35.04 8.69 13.40
N SER A 3 -36.21 8.07 13.62
CA SER A 3 -37.04 7.46 12.56
C SER A 3 -37.30 8.43 11.41
N ASP A 4 -37.49 9.70 11.75
CA ASP A 4 -37.87 10.76 10.83
C ASP A 4 -36.73 11.11 9.87
N LEU A 5 -35.48 11.10 10.35
CA LEU A 5 -34.31 11.32 9.47
C LEU A 5 -34.06 10.11 8.56
N LYS A 6 -34.33 8.88 9.02
CA LYS A 6 -34.22 7.69 8.16
C LYS A 6 -35.24 7.73 7.02
N PHE A 7 -36.50 8.07 7.34
CA PHE A 7 -37.58 8.22 6.37
C PHE A 7 -37.32 9.39 5.40
N PHE A 8 -36.82 10.51 5.91
CA PHE A 8 -36.42 11.65 5.09
C PHE A 8 -35.31 11.28 4.11
N LEU A 9 -34.23 10.66 4.58
CA LEU A 9 -33.12 10.23 3.72
C LEU A 9 -33.53 9.19 2.69
N SER A 10 -34.38 8.21 3.04
CA SER A 10 -34.85 7.21 2.09
C SER A 10 -35.72 7.83 0.98
N ASN A 11 -36.57 8.80 1.32
CA ASN A 11 -37.43 9.46 0.35
C ASN A 11 -36.66 10.42 -0.55
N GLU A 12 -35.73 11.19 0.01
CA GLU A 12 -34.98 12.22 -0.71
C GLU A 12 -33.89 11.66 -1.61
N LEU A 13 -33.20 10.61 -1.16
CA LEU A 13 -32.12 10.02 -1.95
C LEU A 13 -32.64 9.06 -3.03
N ASN A 14 -33.90 8.60 -2.93
CA ASN A 14 -34.56 7.68 -3.87
C ASN A 14 -33.68 6.48 -4.27
N ILE A 15 -32.84 6.04 -3.33
CA ILE A 15 -31.90 4.95 -3.47
C ILE A 15 -32.08 4.09 -2.22
N ASN A 16 -31.98 2.76 -2.39
CA ASN A 16 -31.99 1.80 -1.28
C ASN A 16 -30.74 1.98 -0.39
N ILE A 17 -30.73 3.06 0.37
CA ILE A 17 -29.71 3.33 1.37
C ILE A 17 -30.08 2.49 2.57
N GLN A 18 -29.32 1.42 2.75
CA GLN A 18 -29.36 0.69 4.00
C GLN A 18 -28.78 1.59 5.10
N ILE A 19 -29.55 1.78 6.17
CA ILE A 19 -29.11 2.54 7.34
C ILE A 19 -28.80 1.55 8.45
N THR A 20 -27.55 1.10 8.51
CA THR A 20 -26.99 0.26 9.58
C THR A 20 -26.34 1.17 10.63
N ASN A 21 -26.64 0.95 11.92
CA ASN A 21 -26.02 1.66 13.05
C ASN A 21 -25.98 3.20 12.95
N ASN A 22 -26.98 3.82 12.33
CA ASN A 22 -27.07 5.28 12.10
C ASN A 22 -26.09 5.86 11.07
N GLN A 23 -25.55 5.04 10.17
CA GLN A 23 -24.72 5.48 9.05
C GLN A 23 -25.42 5.22 7.73
N VAL A 24 -25.25 6.15 6.78
CA VAL A 24 -25.74 6.04 5.41
C VAL A 24 -24.77 5.13 4.64
N MET A 25 -25.24 3.99 4.15
CA MET A 25 -24.44 3.14 3.29
C MET A 25 -24.40 3.68 1.86
N ASP A 26 -23.20 3.70 1.28
CA ASP A 26 -23.03 4.05 -0.12
C ASP A 26 -23.66 2.96 -1.01
N PRO A 27 -24.65 3.32 -1.84
CA PRO A 27 -25.41 2.38 -2.66
C PRO A 27 -24.60 1.76 -3.81
N LEU A 28 -23.45 2.33 -4.15
CA LEU A 28 -22.59 1.86 -5.23
C LEU A 28 -21.54 0.85 -4.78
N LEU A 29 -21.44 0.56 -3.47
CA LEU A 29 -20.41 -0.34 -2.92
C LEU A 29 -20.44 -1.74 -3.54
N CYS A 30 -21.63 -2.34 -3.67
CA CYS A 30 -21.77 -3.68 -4.26
C CYS A 30 -21.32 -3.69 -5.73
N LYS A 31 -21.71 -2.66 -6.49
CA LYS A 31 -21.34 -2.54 -7.90
C LYS A 31 -19.85 -2.28 -8.08
N ARG A 32 -19.24 -1.47 -7.21
CA ARG A 32 -17.78 -1.31 -7.13
C ARG A 32 -17.10 -2.65 -6.88
N ALA A 33 -17.58 -3.46 -5.94
CA ALA A 33 -16.99 -4.76 -5.64
C ALA A 33 -16.99 -5.68 -6.87
N ILE A 34 -18.13 -5.76 -7.59
CA ILE A 34 -18.25 -6.52 -8.84
C ILE A 34 -17.25 -6.04 -9.90
N LEU A 35 -17.11 -4.72 -10.08
CA LEU A 35 -16.15 -4.16 -11.04
C LEU A 35 -14.69 -4.49 -10.66
N LEU A 36 -14.39 -4.55 -9.36
CA LEU A 36 -13.07 -4.94 -8.88
C LEU A 36 -12.78 -6.42 -9.04
N GLU A 37 -13.77 -7.28 -8.90
CA GLU A 37 -13.63 -8.70 -9.21
C GLU A 37 -13.33 -8.90 -10.70
N LYS A 38 -14.09 -8.26 -11.58
CA LYS A 38 -13.82 -8.29 -13.03
C LYS A 38 -12.44 -7.74 -13.41
N LEU A 39 -11.93 -6.77 -12.65
CA LEU A 39 -10.60 -6.20 -12.88
C LEU A 39 -9.47 -7.23 -12.67
N ILE A 40 -9.67 -8.21 -11.79
CA ILE A 40 -8.70 -9.28 -11.50
C ILE A 40 -8.49 -10.16 -12.74
N ASP A 41 -9.58 -10.38 -13.48
CA ASP A 41 -9.62 -11.24 -14.65
C ASP A 41 -9.12 -10.54 -15.92
N ILE A 42 -8.67 -9.28 -15.82
CA ILE A 42 -8.07 -8.59 -16.96
C ILE A 42 -6.67 -9.13 -17.24
N ASP A 43 -6.58 -9.94 -18.29
CA ASP A 43 -5.34 -10.34 -18.95
C ASP A 43 -5.28 -9.67 -20.33
N ILE A 44 -4.44 -8.64 -20.49
CA ILE A 44 -4.31 -7.93 -21.78
C ILE A 44 -3.71 -8.84 -22.86
N SER A 45 -2.93 -9.85 -22.49
CA SER A 45 -2.29 -10.75 -23.43
C SER A 45 -3.24 -11.84 -23.97
N ASN A 46 -4.22 -12.26 -23.16
CA ASN A 46 -5.08 -13.42 -23.47
C ASN A 46 -6.58 -13.12 -23.56
N ASN A 47 -7.07 -11.96 -23.09
CA ASN A 47 -8.50 -11.70 -23.09
C ASN A 47 -9.05 -11.37 -24.47
N ASN A 48 -10.28 -11.81 -24.70
CA ASN A 48 -11.09 -11.38 -25.84
C ASN A 48 -11.24 -9.84 -25.83
N PRO A 49 -10.92 -9.12 -26.92
CA PRO A 49 -11.17 -7.68 -27.06
C PRO A 49 -12.58 -7.23 -26.64
N ASP A 50 -13.59 -8.09 -26.83
CA ASP A 50 -14.96 -7.84 -26.41
C ASP A 50 -15.11 -7.72 -24.89
N PHE A 51 -14.33 -8.48 -24.11
CA PHE A 51 -14.33 -8.40 -22.65
C PHE A 51 -13.84 -7.03 -22.17
N ILE A 52 -12.71 -6.56 -22.70
CA ILE A 52 -12.16 -5.23 -22.34
C ILE A 52 -13.12 -4.12 -22.77
N SER A 53 -13.69 -4.22 -23.98
CA SER A 53 -14.67 -3.25 -24.49
C SER A 53 -15.92 -3.19 -23.60
N ASN A 54 -16.46 -4.33 -23.19
CA ASN A 54 -17.62 -4.40 -22.29
C ASN A 54 -17.29 -3.86 -20.91
N PHE A 55 -16.13 -4.22 -20.34
CA PHE A 55 -15.70 -3.68 -19.05
C PHE A 55 -15.52 -2.16 -19.09
N LEU A 56 -14.97 -1.60 -20.17
CA LEU A 56 -14.88 -0.16 -20.37
C LEU A 56 -16.25 0.51 -20.42
N LYS A 57 -17.25 -0.11 -21.06
CA LYS A 57 -18.64 0.41 -21.04
C LYS A 57 -19.22 0.41 -19.63
N GLU A 58 -19.02 -0.68 -18.88
CA GLU A 58 -19.47 -0.77 -17.48
C GLU A 58 -18.82 0.30 -16.58
N LEU A 59 -17.52 0.56 -16.76
CA LEU A 59 -16.81 1.63 -16.04
C LEU A 59 -17.39 3.02 -16.36
N ASN A 60 -17.70 3.29 -17.63
CA ASN A 60 -18.32 4.57 -18.02
C ASN A 60 -19.73 4.72 -17.46
N ASN A 61 -20.54 3.65 -17.49
CA ASN A 61 -21.87 3.67 -16.87
C ASN A 61 -21.78 3.90 -15.35
N PHE A 62 -20.80 3.27 -14.69
CA PHE A 62 -20.56 3.48 -13.26
C PHE A 62 -20.16 4.93 -12.95
N LEU A 63 -19.37 5.60 -13.80
CA LEU A 63 -19.08 7.04 -13.65
C LEU A 63 -20.34 7.91 -13.76
N LEU A 64 -21.25 7.60 -14.68
CA LEU A 64 -22.52 8.31 -14.82
C LEU A 64 -23.41 8.14 -13.59
N GLU A 65 -23.47 6.91 -13.05
CA GLU A 65 -24.20 6.61 -11.82
C GLU A 65 -23.64 7.35 -10.61
N ILE A 66 -22.31 7.38 -10.45
CA ILE A 66 -21.66 8.18 -9.40
C ILE A 66 -22.11 9.64 -9.47
N ASN A 67 -22.11 10.24 -10.66
CA ASN A 67 -22.46 11.65 -10.82
C ASN A 67 -23.93 11.91 -10.47
N SER A 68 -24.84 11.04 -10.91
CA SER A 68 -26.27 11.13 -10.58
C SER A 68 -26.50 11.07 -9.06
N ILE A 69 -25.82 10.12 -8.39
CA ILE A 69 -25.94 9.92 -6.95
C ILE A 69 -25.34 11.10 -6.18
N ASP A 70 -24.19 11.62 -6.59
CA ASP A 70 -23.58 12.79 -5.94
C ASP A 70 -24.46 14.04 -6.05
N VAL A 71 -25.17 14.24 -7.15
CA VAL A 71 -26.14 15.35 -7.28
C VAL A 71 -27.26 15.18 -6.25
N ASN A 72 -27.82 13.97 -6.12
CA ASN A 72 -28.87 13.70 -5.14
C ASN A 72 -28.37 13.86 -3.69
N ILE A 73 -27.16 13.39 -3.39
CA ILE A 73 -26.53 13.56 -2.08
C ILE A 73 -26.33 15.04 -1.76
N ASN A 74 -25.80 15.84 -2.69
CA ASN A 74 -25.60 17.28 -2.48
C ASN A 74 -26.92 18.03 -2.24
N ASN A 75 -27.95 17.73 -3.04
CA ASN A 75 -29.28 18.30 -2.84
C ASN A 75 -29.84 17.94 -1.46
N THR A 76 -29.64 16.70 -1.02
CA THR A 76 -30.07 16.23 0.31
C THR A 76 -29.31 16.94 1.43
N ILE A 77 -27.99 17.10 1.31
CA ILE A 77 -27.17 17.87 2.26
C ILE A 77 -27.71 19.30 2.40
N ASN A 78 -27.98 19.99 1.28
CA ASN A 78 -28.50 21.37 1.30
C ASN A 78 -29.87 21.46 1.99
N LYS A 79 -30.74 20.47 1.78
CA LYS A 79 -32.04 20.37 2.48
C LYS A 79 -31.88 20.12 3.97
N ILE A 80 -30.94 19.25 4.38
CA ILE A 80 -30.66 19.00 5.80
C ILE A 80 -30.15 20.28 6.46
N ILE A 81 -29.19 20.96 5.84
CA ILE A 81 -28.61 22.19 6.40
C ILE A 81 -29.68 23.30 6.58
N SER A 82 -30.60 23.41 5.62
CA SER A 82 -31.65 24.46 5.66
C SER A 82 -32.82 24.13 6.58
N SER A 83 -33.28 22.88 6.60
CA SER A 83 -34.49 22.49 7.32
C SER A 83 -34.23 21.82 8.67
N PHE A 84 -33.04 21.25 8.87
CA PHE A 84 -32.69 20.45 10.04
C PHE A 84 -31.19 20.54 10.41
N PRO A 85 -30.69 21.75 10.72
CA PRO A 85 -29.27 22.02 10.94
C PRO A 85 -28.64 21.19 12.07
N GLU A 86 -29.43 20.68 13.01
CA GLU A 86 -29.01 19.80 14.09
C GLU A 86 -28.49 18.42 13.62
N TYR A 87 -28.82 17.97 12.40
CA TYR A 87 -28.39 16.67 11.86
C TYR A 87 -27.01 16.71 11.19
N THR A 88 -26.05 17.37 11.83
CA THR A 88 -24.65 17.50 11.36
C THR A 88 -23.97 16.16 11.04
N ARG A 89 -24.27 15.11 11.80
CA ARG A 89 -23.72 13.75 11.55
C ARG A 89 -24.15 13.16 10.20
N ALA A 90 -25.39 13.38 9.79
CA ALA A 90 -25.87 12.89 8.50
C ALA A 90 -25.18 13.62 7.34
N VAL A 91 -25.00 14.93 7.47
CA VAL A 91 -24.21 15.73 6.53
C VAL A 91 -22.79 15.19 6.42
N VAL A 92 -22.11 14.95 7.55
CA VAL A 92 -20.73 14.39 7.56
C VAL A 92 -20.67 13.02 6.88
N SER A 93 -21.62 12.11 7.18
CA SER A 93 -21.66 10.80 6.52
C SER A 93 -21.85 10.92 5.00
N LEU A 94 -22.79 11.75 4.56
CA LEU A 94 -23.07 11.99 3.14
C LEU A 94 -21.87 12.64 2.42
N SER A 95 -21.21 13.62 3.04
CA SER A 95 -19.98 14.23 2.52
C SER A 95 -18.83 13.22 2.39
N THR A 96 -18.76 12.23 3.29
CA THR A 96 -17.75 11.15 3.22
C THR A 96 -17.96 10.24 1.99
N ILE A 97 -19.22 9.98 1.62
CA ILE A 97 -19.56 9.24 0.40
C ILE A 97 -19.09 10.02 -0.83
N ILE A 98 -19.42 11.30 -0.94
CA ILE A 98 -19.00 12.16 -2.08
C ILE A 98 -17.46 12.17 -2.22
N LYS A 99 -16.73 12.28 -1.09
CA LYS A 99 -15.26 12.23 -1.09
C LYS A 99 -14.74 10.90 -1.62
N SER A 100 -15.37 9.79 -1.24
CA SER A 100 -15.03 8.45 -1.73
C SER A 100 -15.28 8.32 -3.24
N HIS A 101 -16.40 8.84 -3.72
CA HIS A 101 -16.76 8.90 -5.13
C HIS A 101 -15.78 9.74 -5.96
N GLU A 102 -15.30 10.87 -5.46
CA GLU A 102 -14.26 11.68 -6.12
C GLU A 102 -13.00 10.86 -6.38
N TYR A 103 -12.55 10.11 -5.37
CA TYR A 103 -11.40 9.23 -5.50
C TYR A 103 -11.67 8.09 -6.51
N TRP A 104 -12.85 7.45 -6.47
CA TRP A 104 -13.21 6.41 -7.44
C TRP A 104 -13.22 6.94 -8.87
N ARG A 105 -13.79 8.13 -9.12
CA ARG A 105 -13.76 8.76 -10.44
C ARG A 105 -12.34 8.94 -10.97
N LYS A 106 -11.44 9.49 -10.13
CA LYS A 106 -10.02 9.66 -10.51
C LYS A 106 -9.37 8.31 -10.85
N SER A 107 -9.62 7.27 -10.05
CA SER A 107 -9.11 5.92 -10.28
C SER A 107 -9.65 5.32 -11.58
N ILE A 108 -10.95 5.45 -11.84
CA ILE A 108 -11.60 4.88 -13.03
C ILE A 108 -11.14 5.59 -14.30
N VAL A 109 -11.01 6.92 -14.29
CA VAL A 109 -10.50 7.68 -15.43
C VAL A 109 -9.09 7.21 -15.79
N LYS A 110 -8.21 7.02 -14.80
CA LYS A 110 -6.88 6.44 -15.02
C LYS A 110 -6.97 5.03 -15.58
N LEU A 111 -7.83 4.17 -15.03
CA LEU A 111 -8.01 2.79 -15.50
C LEU A 111 -8.49 2.73 -16.95
N ILE A 112 -9.48 3.54 -17.32
CA ILE A 112 -9.97 3.66 -18.70
C ILE A 112 -8.85 4.08 -19.63
N PHE A 113 -8.06 5.11 -19.24
CA PHE A 113 -6.90 5.53 -20.02
C PHE A 113 -5.90 4.38 -20.20
N MET A 114 -5.54 3.70 -19.11
CA MET A 114 -4.58 2.59 -19.15
C MET A 114 -5.03 1.43 -20.03
N LEU A 115 -6.32 1.06 -19.98
CA LEU A 115 -6.86 -0.04 -20.79
C LEU A 115 -7.03 0.35 -22.26
N LYS A 116 -7.38 1.60 -22.59
CA LYS A 116 -7.47 2.05 -23.99
C LYS A 116 -6.10 2.24 -24.64
N GLU A 117 -5.16 2.81 -23.89
CA GLU A 117 -3.85 3.23 -24.41
C GLU A 117 -2.71 2.27 -24.07
N HIS A 118 -2.98 1.05 -23.55
CA HIS A 118 -1.96 0.10 -23.11
C HIS A 118 -0.86 -0.17 -24.17
N LYS A 119 -1.20 -0.13 -25.46
CA LYS A 119 -0.24 -0.30 -26.58
C LYS A 119 0.68 0.90 -26.77
N THR A 120 0.20 2.11 -26.51
CA THR A 120 0.94 3.37 -26.72
C THR A 120 1.68 3.82 -25.46
N ILE A 121 1.27 3.34 -24.28
CA ILE A 121 1.98 3.57 -23.02
C ILE A 121 3.35 2.88 -23.09
N LYS A 122 4.38 3.71 -23.29
CA LYS A 122 5.78 3.28 -23.23
C LYS A 122 6.19 3.03 -21.79
N ALA A 123 7.01 1.99 -21.57
CA ALA A 123 7.68 1.81 -20.30
C ALA A 123 8.56 3.03 -20.01
N LYS A 124 8.41 3.64 -18.83
CA LYS A 124 9.19 4.80 -18.39
C LYS A 124 9.97 4.47 -17.14
N MET A 125 11.17 5.06 -17.03
CA MET A 125 11.96 5.01 -15.80
C MET A 125 11.53 6.12 -14.85
N PHE A 126 11.60 5.85 -13.54
CA PHE A 126 11.27 6.85 -12.53
C PHE A 126 12.35 7.93 -12.44
N ASN A 127 11.94 9.17 -12.12
CA ASN A 127 12.87 10.24 -11.83
C ASN A 127 13.30 10.16 -10.35
N PHE A 128 14.55 9.77 -10.12
CA PHE A 128 15.18 9.59 -8.81
C PHE A 128 15.26 10.86 -7.93
N LYS A 129 14.67 11.99 -8.31
CA LYS A 129 14.68 13.20 -7.46
C LYS A 129 13.41 13.39 -6.62
N LYS A 130 12.44 12.49 -6.73
CA LYS A 130 11.16 12.64 -6.03
C LYS A 130 11.21 12.00 -4.64
N PRO A 131 10.54 12.61 -3.63
CA PRO A 131 10.38 11.99 -2.33
C PRO A 131 9.75 10.61 -2.44
N VAL A 132 10.21 9.70 -1.58
CA VAL A 132 9.72 8.33 -1.54
C VAL A 132 8.78 8.15 -0.36
N SER A 133 7.61 7.58 -0.63
CA SER A 133 6.58 7.37 0.38
C SER A 133 6.78 6.03 1.08
N ARG A 134 6.73 6.01 2.42
CA ARG A 134 6.71 4.79 3.23
C ARG A 134 5.52 4.79 4.17
N ILE A 135 4.95 3.61 4.38
CA ILE A 135 3.87 3.45 5.35
C ILE A 135 4.48 3.50 6.76
N ASN A 136 3.88 4.31 7.64
CA ASN A 136 4.15 4.26 9.06
C ASN A 136 3.55 2.97 9.64
N LEU A 137 4.42 2.03 10.03
CA LEU A 137 4.00 0.79 10.67
C LEU A 137 4.06 0.85 12.20
N ASN A 138 4.31 2.03 12.79
CA ASN A 138 4.37 2.18 14.24
C ASN A 138 2.94 2.08 14.83
N THR A 139 2.67 0.97 15.49
CA THR A 139 1.35 0.53 15.96
C THR A 139 0.81 1.29 17.17
N LEU A 140 1.57 2.23 17.74
CA LEU A 140 1.18 2.96 18.96
C LEU A 140 0.25 4.17 18.70
N GLN A 141 0.21 4.70 17.48
CA GLN A 141 -0.65 5.86 17.12
C GLN A 141 -2.04 5.48 16.63
N PHE A 142 -2.38 4.18 16.55
CA PHE A 142 -3.75 3.72 16.35
C PHE A 142 -4.56 3.87 17.65
N SER A 143 -4.70 5.10 18.12
CA SER A 143 -5.66 5.44 19.16
C SER A 143 -7.07 5.46 18.55
N ASN A 144 -7.80 4.37 18.80
CA ASN A 144 -9.25 4.27 19.05
C ASN A 144 -10.32 4.88 18.11
N ASP A 145 -10.00 5.59 17.04
CA ASP A 145 -11.04 6.05 16.10
C ASP A 145 -11.53 4.93 15.16
N TYR A 146 -10.77 3.82 15.10
CA TYR A 146 -11.18 2.51 14.59
C TYR A 146 -10.93 1.49 15.69
N PRO A 147 -11.90 1.21 16.57
CA PRO A 147 -11.67 0.23 17.62
C PRO A 147 -11.48 -1.09 16.88
N TYR A 148 -10.43 -1.87 17.12
CA TYR A 148 -10.25 -3.22 16.57
C TYR A 148 -9.86 -3.36 15.06
N ILE A 149 -8.57 -3.20 14.80
CA ILE A 149 -7.84 -3.94 13.74
C ILE A 149 -7.15 -5.12 14.47
N TYR A 150 -7.65 -6.36 14.36
CA TYR A 150 -7.06 -7.55 15.03
C TYR A 150 -6.81 -8.74 14.09
N LEU A 151 -5.76 -9.49 14.39
CA LEU A 151 -4.98 -10.39 13.53
C LEU A 151 -5.53 -11.83 13.42
N TYR A 152 -5.59 -12.43 12.21
CA TYR A 152 -5.87 -13.88 12.02
C TYR A 152 -4.96 -14.63 11.02
N LYS A 153 -3.80 -14.09 10.64
CA LYS A 153 -2.73 -14.93 10.07
C LYS A 153 -1.36 -14.31 10.29
N SER A 154 -0.54 -14.98 11.09
CA SER A 154 0.83 -14.52 11.37
C SER A 154 1.70 -14.69 10.13
N TYR A 155 2.24 -13.59 9.60
CA TYR A 155 3.40 -13.64 8.71
C TYR A 155 4.66 -13.42 9.54
N LYS A 156 5.63 -14.33 9.46
CA LYS A 156 6.95 -14.11 10.06
C LYS A 156 7.76 -13.24 9.09
N ILE A 157 7.62 -11.92 9.22
CA ILE A 157 8.66 -10.99 8.76
C ILE A 157 9.66 -10.97 9.89
N ASN A 158 10.80 -11.65 9.70
CA ASN A 158 12.02 -11.31 10.44
C ASN A 158 11.75 -11.00 11.93
N HIS A 159 11.12 -11.95 12.62
CA HIS A 159 10.80 -12.01 14.06
C HIS A 159 10.34 -10.72 14.77
N ASN A 160 9.82 -9.78 14.00
CA ASN A 160 9.22 -8.54 14.43
C ASN A 160 7.87 -8.43 13.72
N LEU A 161 6.79 -8.60 14.49
CA LEU A 161 5.44 -8.38 14.02
C LEU A 161 5.30 -6.92 13.57
N ASN A 162 4.77 -6.63 12.38
CA ASN A 162 4.01 -5.40 12.14
C ASN A 162 3.10 -5.49 10.89
N LEU A 163 1.82 -5.25 11.17
CA LEU A 163 0.56 -5.28 10.39
C LEU A 163 -0.26 -6.57 10.45
N LEU A 164 -1.50 -6.49 10.98
CA LEU A 164 -2.64 -7.26 10.46
C LEU A 164 -4.04 -6.76 10.88
N PHE A 165 -5.00 -6.88 9.94
CA PHE A 165 -6.48 -6.75 9.99
C PHE A 165 -7.19 -8.13 10.28
N ILE A 166 -8.54 -8.27 10.48
CA ILE A 166 -9.49 -9.49 10.43
C ILE A 166 -10.61 -9.59 11.58
N THR A 167 -11.83 -10.22 11.46
CA THR A 167 -12.36 -11.62 11.82
C THR A 167 -13.92 -11.76 11.65
N LYS A 168 -14.62 -12.93 11.59
CA LYS A 168 -14.59 -14.19 12.41
C LYS A 168 -15.13 -15.48 11.71
N GLU A 169 -14.62 -16.62 12.19
CA GLU A 169 -14.97 -18.05 11.96
C GLU A 169 -14.48 -18.72 10.66
N PHE A 170 -13.28 -19.33 10.68
CA PHE A 170 -13.00 -20.59 9.96
C PHE A 170 -11.76 -21.30 10.54
N ASN A 171 -11.93 -22.60 10.74
CA ASN A 171 -10.98 -23.58 11.27
C ASN A 171 -9.74 -23.78 10.38
N ASP A 172 -8.67 -24.19 11.05
CA ASP A 172 -7.56 -25.04 10.60
C ASP A 172 -7.45 -25.33 9.10
N SER A 173 -6.43 -24.75 8.46
CA SER A 173 -5.44 -25.43 7.61
C SER A 173 -4.81 -24.49 6.56
N ILE A 174 -3.47 -24.55 6.49
CA ILE A 174 -2.63 -24.42 5.28
C ILE A 174 -2.85 -23.17 4.41
N PHE A 175 -2.02 -22.12 4.58
CA PHE A 175 -1.38 -21.40 3.45
C PHE A 175 -0.22 -20.57 4.01
N ASP A 176 1.02 -20.88 3.60
CA ASP A 176 2.26 -20.34 4.13
C ASP A 176 2.88 -19.33 3.12
N PHE A 177 2.34 -18.11 3.06
CA PHE A 177 2.81 -17.05 2.14
C PHE A 177 3.50 -15.90 2.91
N ASN A 178 4.73 -16.09 3.39
CA ASN A 178 5.44 -15.07 4.19
C ASN A 178 5.92 -13.86 3.37
N ILE A 179 5.21 -12.72 3.31
CA ILE A 179 5.72 -11.45 2.73
C ILE A 179 7.05 -11.08 3.40
N ASP A 180 8.11 -10.80 2.65
CA ASP A 180 9.40 -10.37 3.21
C ASP A 180 9.63 -8.86 2.98
N ILE A 181 10.74 -8.33 3.52
CA ILE A 181 11.09 -6.90 3.37
C ILE A 181 11.36 -6.53 1.91
N PHE A 182 11.83 -7.49 1.10
CA PHE A 182 12.02 -7.26 -0.32
C PHE A 182 10.67 -7.12 -1.03
N ASP A 183 9.68 -7.93 -0.69
CA ASP A 183 8.31 -7.81 -1.21
C ASP A 183 7.70 -6.43 -0.86
N LEU A 184 7.88 -5.95 0.38
CA LEU A 184 7.43 -4.60 0.77
C LEU A 184 8.13 -3.50 -0.03
N LEU A 185 9.42 -3.65 -0.29
CA LEU A 185 10.19 -2.75 -1.15
C LEU A 185 9.64 -2.73 -2.59
N ILE A 186 9.23 -3.89 -3.12
CA ILE A 186 8.57 -3.98 -4.43
C ILE A 186 7.21 -3.29 -4.41
N LEU A 187 6.37 -3.60 -3.43
CA LEU A 187 5.04 -3.01 -3.26
C LEU A 187 5.11 -1.48 -3.20
N ARG A 188 6.04 -0.94 -2.39
CA ARG A 188 6.31 0.50 -2.28
C ARG A 188 6.67 1.10 -3.63
N SER A 189 7.58 0.44 -4.33
CA SER A 189 8.08 0.95 -5.61
C SER A 189 6.97 1.01 -6.65
N ILE A 190 6.14 -0.03 -6.73
CA ILE A 190 4.94 -0.06 -7.57
C ILE A 190 4.02 1.13 -7.25
N ASN A 191 3.79 1.41 -5.96
CA ASN A 191 3.00 2.57 -5.55
C ASN A 191 3.64 3.91 -5.95
N ASP A 192 4.96 4.06 -5.78
CA ASP A 192 5.68 5.27 -6.21
C ASP A 192 5.53 5.49 -7.72
N PHE A 193 5.67 4.45 -8.54
CA PHE A 193 5.44 4.52 -9.98
C PHE A 193 4.00 4.98 -10.30
N TYR A 194 2.99 4.36 -9.68
CA TYR A 194 1.58 4.67 -9.93
C TYR A 194 1.22 6.11 -9.57
N THR A 195 1.62 6.57 -8.39
CA THR A 195 1.36 7.94 -7.92
C THR A 195 2.03 8.99 -8.81
N ASN A 196 3.09 8.61 -9.51
CA ASN A 196 3.81 9.45 -10.47
C ASN A 196 3.34 9.28 -11.92
N ASN A 197 2.18 8.66 -12.14
CA ASN A 197 1.58 8.41 -13.44
C ASN A 197 2.48 7.60 -14.40
N ILE A 198 3.28 6.68 -13.84
CA ILE A 198 4.03 5.69 -14.60
C ILE A 198 3.35 4.35 -14.40
N PHE A 199 2.59 3.91 -15.40
CA PHE A 199 1.71 2.76 -15.28
C PHE A 199 2.30 1.47 -15.84
N ARG A 200 3.16 1.56 -16.87
CA ARG A 200 3.86 0.42 -17.46
C ARG A 200 5.34 0.46 -17.13
N PHE A 201 5.89 -0.65 -16.68
CA PHE A 201 7.32 -0.81 -16.43
C PHE A 201 7.74 -2.25 -16.63
N ASN A 202 9.03 -2.41 -16.90
CA ASN A 202 9.66 -3.71 -17.00
C ASN A 202 10.35 -4.07 -15.67
N TYR A 203 10.54 -5.37 -15.46
CA TYR A 203 11.17 -5.92 -14.26
C TYR A 203 12.57 -5.32 -14.02
N THR A 204 13.30 -5.04 -15.10
CA THR A 204 14.62 -4.38 -15.08
C THR A 204 14.56 -2.96 -14.52
N SER A 205 13.60 -2.14 -14.95
CA SER A 205 13.44 -0.75 -14.49
C SER A 205 13.03 -0.69 -13.04
N LEU A 206 12.17 -1.62 -12.61
CA LEU A 206 11.81 -1.78 -11.21
C LEU A 206 13.04 -2.14 -10.37
N PHE A 207 13.86 -3.09 -10.83
CA PHE A 207 15.11 -3.43 -10.15
C PHE A 207 16.06 -2.23 -10.05
N LYS A 208 16.30 -1.52 -11.15
CA LYS A 208 17.14 -0.31 -11.18
C LYS A 208 16.62 0.77 -10.24
N TYR A 209 15.30 0.91 -10.13
CA TYR A 209 14.67 1.84 -9.20
C TYR A 209 14.95 1.46 -7.74
N ILE A 210 14.66 0.22 -7.34
CA ILE A 210 14.92 -0.22 -5.96
C ILE A 210 16.41 -0.19 -5.64
N SER A 211 17.29 -0.42 -6.60
CA SER A 211 18.73 -0.41 -6.37
C SER A 211 19.35 0.99 -6.47
N THR A 212 18.53 2.02 -6.74
CA THR A 212 18.96 3.41 -7.02
C THR A 212 20.11 3.50 -8.01
N ASN A 213 20.19 2.58 -8.97
CA ASN A 213 21.30 2.51 -9.89
C ASN A 213 20.84 2.24 -11.32
N CYS A 214 21.13 3.20 -12.20
CA CYS A 214 20.73 3.15 -13.59
C CYS A 214 21.76 2.45 -14.50
N SER A 215 23.04 2.45 -14.09
CA SER A 215 24.18 2.08 -14.94
C SER A 215 24.41 0.57 -15.02
N ASN A 216 24.06 -0.17 -13.98
CA ASN A 216 24.39 -1.59 -13.90
C ASN A 216 23.48 -2.47 -14.78
N ILE A 217 24.08 -3.52 -15.32
CA ILE A 217 23.38 -4.60 -16.01
C ILE A 217 22.61 -5.42 -14.96
N VAL A 218 21.30 -5.55 -15.15
CA VAL A 218 20.45 -6.36 -14.28
C VAL A 218 20.52 -7.81 -14.73
N THR A 219 20.84 -8.70 -13.80
CA THR A 219 20.98 -10.14 -14.05
C THR A 219 19.63 -10.85 -14.12
N ASN A 220 19.58 -11.99 -14.81
CA ASN A 220 18.37 -12.83 -14.86
C ASN A 220 17.89 -13.29 -13.48
N LYS A 221 18.83 -13.52 -12.54
CA LYS A 221 18.50 -13.85 -11.15
C LYS A 221 17.74 -12.71 -10.48
N GLN A 222 18.20 -11.47 -10.62
CA GLN A 222 17.52 -10.29 -10.07
C GLN A 222 16.13 -10.11 -10.69
N VAL A 223 15.99 -10.27 -12.01
CA VAL A 223 14.68 -10.24 -12.67
C VAL A 223 13.75 -11.34 -12.13
N SER A 224 14.26 -12.56 -11.94
CA SER A 224 13.50 -13.68 -11.37
C SER A 224 13.03 -13.39 -9.95
N ASP A 225 13.88 -12.79 -9.11
CA ASP A 225 13.52 -12.38 -7.75
C ASP A 225 12.35 -11.38 -7.76
N ILE A 226 12.38 -10.38 -8.66
CA ILE A 226 11.29 -9.41 -8.82
C ILE A 226 9.99 -10.10 -9.28
N LYS A 227 10.06 -10.95 -10.33
CA LYS A 227 8.90 -11.68 -10.83
C LYS A 227 8.22 -12.50 -9.74
N LYS A 228 9.02 -13.22 -8.94
CA LYS A 228 8.51 -14.01 -7.79
C LYS A 228 7.80 -13.14 -6.76
N SER A 229 8.40 -12.01 -6.38
CA SER A 229 7.78 -11.07 -5.44
C SER A 229 6.46 -10.49 -5.98
N ILE A 230 6.41 -10.10 -7.26
CA ILE A 230 5.20 -9.54 -7.88
C ILE A 230 4.10 -10.59 -7.97
N SER A 231 4.41 -11.79 -8.47
CA SER A 231 3.45 -12.90 -8.56
C SER A 231 2.85 -13.21 -7.18
N LYS A 232 3.69 -13.24 -6.15
CA LYS A 232 3.25 -13.39 -4.77
C LYS A 232 2.34 -12.26 -4.31
N LEU A 233 2.73 -11.00 -4.48
CA LEU A 233 1.95 -9.83 -4.04
C LEU A 233 0.60 -9.70 -4.77
N ARG A 234 0.53 -10.05 -6.06
CA ARG A 234 -0.71 -10.10 -6.85
C ARG A 234 -1.73 -11.07 -6.26
N ASN A 235 -1.28 -12.18 -5.69
CA ASN A 235 -2.14 -13.23 -5.16
C ASN A 235 -2.57 -13.01 -3.70
N ILE A 236 -2.30 -11.83 -3.13
CA ILE A 236 -2.65 -11.48 -1.75
C ILE A 236 -3.94 -10.67 -1.74
N ASN A 237 -4.89 -11.08 -0.91
CA ASN A 237 -6.06 -10.30 -0.56
C ASN A 237 -5.87 -9.63 0.79
N ILE A 238 -6.24 -8.36 0.89
CA ILE A 238 -6.41 -7.63 2.14
C ILE A 238 -7.87 -7.72 2.54
N ILE A 239 -8.12 -7.95 3.83
CA ILE A 239 -9.45 -7.87 4.43
C ILE A 239 -9.40 -6.74 5.46
N LEU A 240 -10.31 -5.77 5.38
CA LEU A 240 -10.52 -4.74 6.41
C LEU A 240 -11.83 -5.00 7.11
N ASP A 241 -11.82 -4.95 8.44
CA ASP A 241 -13.03 -4.85 9.25
C ASP A 241 -13.18 -3.39 9.70
N TYR A 242 -14.14 -2.68 9.13
CA TYR A 242 -14.44 -1.29 9.46
C TYR A 242 -15.56 -1.25 10.49
N LYS A 243 -15.17 -1.25 11.77
CA LYS A 243 -16.16 -1.41 12.85
C LYS A 243 -17.08 -0.24 13.08
N LEU A 244 -16.74 0.95 12.57
CA LEU A 244 -17.66 2.08 12.55
C LEU A 244 -18.92 1.76 11.70
N THR A 245 -18.78 1.02 10.60
CA THR A 245 -19.90 0.59 9.72
C THR A 245 -20.27 -0.88 9.90
N ASN A 246 -19.50 -1.64 10.69
CA ASN A 246 -19.60 -3.10 10.81
C ASN A 246 -19.49 -3.81 9.44
N GLN A 247 -18.66 -3.27 8.54
CA GLN A 247 -18.44 -3.84 7.20
C GLN A 247 -17.07 -4.48 7.07
N ILE A 248 -17.07 -5.62 6.39
CA ILE A 248 -15.83 -6.31 5.99
C ILE A 248 -15.59 -6.04 4.51
N TYR A 249 -14.48 -5.39 4.19
CA TYR A 249 -14.02 -5.21 2.81
C TYR A 249 -12.95 -6.24 2.50
N LYS A 250 -13.06 -6.92 1.36
CA LYS A 250 -12.00 -7.78 0.81
C LYS A 250 -11.56 -7.19 -0.53
N GLU A 251 -10.25 -6.95 -0.69
CA GLU A 251 -9.69 -6.36 -1.90
C GLU A 251 -8.30 -6.98 -2.20
N GLN A 252 -7.90 -7.08 -3.47
CA GLN A 252 -6.54 -7.50 -3.80
C GLN A 252 -5.52 -6.44 -3.40
N LEU A 253 -4.33 -6.88 -2.96
CA LEU A 253 -3.23 -6.01 -2.58
C LEU A 253 -2.68 -5.21 -3.79
N LEU A 254 -2.64 -5.87 -4.95
CA LEU A 254 -2.15 -5.32 -6.21
C LEU A 254 -3.03 -5.75 -7.38
N TYR A 255 -3.42 -4.77 -8.19
CA TYR A 255 -4.07 -5.00 -9.48
C TYR A 255 -3.06 -4.73 -10.59
N LEU A 256 -2.64 -5.79 -11.28
CA LEU A 256 -1.69 -5.72 -12.39
C LEU A 256 -2.00 -6.76 -13.45
N THR A 257 -1.57 -6.48 -14.67
CA THR A 257 -1.69 -7.38 -15.81
C THR A 257 -0.37 -7.41 -16.59
N GLU A 258 0.06 -8.60 -17.02
CA GLU A 258 1.25 -8.74 -17.85
C GLU A 258 0.93 -8.30 -19.27
N ILE A 259 1.83 -7.52 -19.88
CA ILE A 259 1.71 -7.08 -21.28
C ILE A 259 2.55 -7.97 -22.18
N ASP A 260 3.75 -8.32 -21.69
CA ASP A 260 4.72 -9.17 -22.34
C ASP A 260 5.61 -9.82 -21.26
N GLU A 261 6.50 -10.73 -21.64
CA GLU A 261 7.37 -11.45 -20.68
C GLU A 261 8.27 -10.54 -19.83
N SER A 262 8.46 -9.28 -20.26
CA SER A 262 9.38 -8.33 -19.65
C SER A 262 8.70 -7.22 -18.88
N SER A 263 7.41 -6.97 -19.13
CA SER A 263 6.69 -5.78 -18.65
C SER A 263 5.24 -6.04 -18.26
N PHE A 264 4.77 -5.21 -17.35
CA PHE A 264 3.41 -5.28 -16.81
C PHE A 264 2.84 -3.88 -16.62
N LEU A 265 1.53 -3.82 -16.53
CA LEU A 265 0.74 -2.62 -16.34
C LEU A 265 0.11 -2.66 -14.94
N ILE A 266 0.33 -1.62 -14.13
CA ILE A 266 -0.42 -1.43 -12.89
C ILE A 266 -1.79 -0.90 -13.26
N LEU A 267 -2.85 -1.60 -12.86
CA LEU A 267 -4.22 -1.22 -13.14
C LEU A 267 -4.81 -0.32 -12.05
N ARG A 268 -4.26 -0.37 -10.83
CA ARG A 268 -4.72 0.42 -9.69
C ARG A 268 -3.61 0.64 -8.65
N ASP A 269 -3.71 1.73 -7.89
CA ASP A 269 -2.90 1.94 -6.68
C ASP A 269 -3.06 0.80 -5.67
N SER A 270 -2.01 0.57 -4.88
CA SER A 270 -2.05 -0.45 -3.84
C SER A 270 -3.03 -0.03 -2.74
N PHE A 271 -3.93 -0.94 -2.39
CA PHE A 271 -4.92 -0.66 -1.37
C PHE A 271 -4.32 -0.26 -0.03
N LEU A 272 -3.20 -0.90 0.36
CA LEU A 272 -2.51 -0.60 1.60
C LEU A 272 -1.99 0.86 1.64
N TYR A 273 -1.43 1.34 0.53
CA TYR A 273 -0.92 2.70 0.43
C TYR A 273 -2.04 3.74 0.35
N ARG A 274 -3.17 3.39 -0.28
CA ARG A 274 -4.38 4.22 -0.24
C ARG A 274 -4.85 4.44 1.20
N LEU A 275 -5.07 3.34 1.94
CA LEU A 275 -5.50 3.41 3.33
C LEU A 275 -4.52 4.21 4.18
N ALA A 276 -3.22 3.98 4.00
CA ALA A 276 -2.20 4.74 4.70
C ALA A 276 -2.26 6.24 4.36
N THR A 277 -2.58 6.61 3.12
CA THR A 277 -2.73 8.01 2.74
C THR A 277 -4.00 8.63 3.35
N ASP A 278 -5.12 7.92 3.29
CA ASP A 278 -6.42 8.38 3.81
C ASP A 278 -6.40 8.57 5.33
N LEU A 279 -5.56 7.80 6.03
CA LEU A 279 -5.38 7.83 7.48
C LEU A 279 -4.15 8.63 7.94
N ASP A 280 -3.43 9.29 7.02
CA ASP A 280 -2.19 10.03 7.30
C ASP A 280 -1.07 9.18 7.97
N LEU A 281 -1.03 7.90 7.64
CA LEU A 281 -0.07 6.90 8.13
C LEU A 281 1.09 6.71 7.15
N TYR A 282 1.63 7.80 6.61
CA TYR A 282 2.76 7.73 5.67
C TYR A 282 3.82 8.77 5.98
N TYR A 283 5.07 8.41 5.73
CA TYR A 283 6.21 9.31 5.77
C TYR A 283 6.74 9.52 4.35
N LYS A 284 7.08 10.77 4.05
CA LYS A 284 7.83 11.12 2.84
C LYS A 284 9.27 11.34 3.23
N PHE A 285 10.15 10.54 2.65
CA PHE A 285 11.58 10.67 2.82
C PHE A 285 12.21 11.33 1.60
N ASP A 286 13.24 12.13 1.83
CA ASP A 286 14.13 12.58 0.77
C ASP A 286 14.74 11.34 0.08
N PHE A 287 14.87 11.40 -1.25
CA PHE A 287 15.48 10.33 -2.01
C PHE A 287 16.93 10.06 -1.59
N ASN A 288 17.67 11.07 -1.13
CA ASN A 288 19.04 10.93 -0.63
C ASN A 288 19.13 9.91 0.50
N ILE A 289 18.08 9.70 1.29
CA ILE A 289 18.05 8.68 2.34
C ILE A 289 18.23 7.26 1.77
N ILE A 290 17.81 7.05 0.52
CA ILE A 290 17.72 5.75 -0.15
C ILE A 290 18.89 5.54 -1.11
N ASP A 291 19.42 6.62 -1.68
CA ASP A 291 20.53 6.63 -2.64
C ASP A 291 21.90 6.48 -2.00
N MET A 292 22.09 5.32 -1.37
CA MET A 292 23.29 5.00 -0.63
C MET A 292 24.20 4.02 -1.40
N PRO A 293 25.53 4.10 -1.21
CA PRO A 293 26.50 3.30 -1.95
C PRO A 293 26.63 1.86 -1.41
N ILE A 294 25.55 1.08 -1.50
CA ILE A 294 25.53 -0.35 -1.17
C ILE A 294 25.52 -1.23 -2.42
N SER A 295 26.07 -2.45 -2.32
CA SER A 295 25.97 -3.40 -3.42
C SER A 295 24.53 -3.89 -3.61
N MET A 296 24.14 -4.11 -4.87
CA MET A 296 22.74 -4.30 -5.30
C MET A 296 22.29 -5.75 -5.20
N THR A 297 22.58 -6.37 -4.07
CA THR A 297 22.09 -7.71 -3.76
C THR A 297 20.73 -7.62 -3.07
N LYS A 298 19.84 -8.60 -3.29
CA LYS A 298 18.52 -8.68 -2.60
C LYS A 298 18.68 -8.43 -1.10
N ARG A 299 19.64 -9.12 -0.46
CA ARG A 299 19.92 -9.00 0.97
C ARG A 299 20.26 -7.57 1.40
N ASN A 300 21.13 -6.88 0.66
CA ASN A 300 21.57 -5.54 1.05
C ASN A 300 20.46 -4.50 0.82
N LEU A 301 19.67 -4.64 -0.25
CA LEU A 301 18.49 -3.81 -0.48
C LEU A 301 17.44 -4.01 0.63
N SER A 302 17.21 -5.25 1.05
CA SER A 302 16.34 -5.57 2.19
C SER A 302 16.88 -5.04 3.51
N LEU A 303 18.20 -5.10 3.74
CA LEU A 303 18.83 -4.58 4.95
C LEU A 303 18.73 -3.06 5.06
N ARG A 304 18.89 -2.34 3.94
CA ARG A 304 18.60 -0.90 3.88
C ARG A 304 17.15 -0.61 4.28
N GLU A 305 16.20 -1.29 3.67
CA GLU A 305 14.78 -1.07 3.95
C GLU A 305 14.45 -1.39 5.42
N TYR A 306 15.02 -2.48 5.98
CA TYR A 306 14.92 -2.83 7.39
C TYR A 306 15.38 -1.71 8.31
N LEU A 307 16.58 -1.16 8.06
CA LEU A 307 17.13 -0.08 8.89
C LEU A 307 16.29 1.19 8.80
N ILE A 308 15.72 1.50 7.63
CA ILE A 308 14.83 2.66 7.50
C ILE A 308 13.59 2.48 8.39
N HIS A 309 12.99 1.29 8.38
CA HIS A 309 11.85 0.98 9.23
C HIS A 309 12.19 1.00 10.72
N LYS A 310 13.35 0.46 11.10
CA LYS A 310 13.73 0.34 12.51
C LYS A 310 14.29 1.63 13.10
N ILE A 311 14.92 2.47 12.29
CA ILE A 311 15.60 3.69 12.72
C ILE A 311 14.77 4.92 12.37
N LEU A 312 14.53 5.16 11.09
CA LEU A 312 13.99 6.45 10.64
C LEU A 312 12.49 6.60 10.90
N LEU A 313 11.75 5.51 10.81
CA LEU A 313 10.30 5.48 11.08
C LEU A 313 9.95 5.32 12.57
N ASN A 314 10.94 5.11 13.44
CA ASN A 314 10.71 5.06 14.88
C ASN A 314 10.67 6.49 15.41
N ASP A 315 9.66 6.84 16.21
CA ASP A 315 9.52 8.20 16.73
C ASP A 315 10.60 8.56 17.77
N SER A 316 11.24 7.56 18.39
CA SER A 316 12.28 7.77 19.41
C SER A 316 13.55 8.38 18.82
N LYS A 317 14.09 9.42 19.47
CA LYS A 317 15.39 10.01 19.09
C LYS A 317 16.54 9.01 19.23
N PHE A 318 16.50 8.20 20.28
CA PHE A 318 17.48 7.16 20.60
C PHE A 318 16.92 5.77 20.29
N ILE A 319 17.68 4.99 19.53
CA ILE A 319 17.22 3.72 18.99
C ILE A 319 18.29 2.67 19.26
N LYS A 320 17.84 1.52 19.76
CA LYS A 320 18.69 0.37 20.07
C LYS A 320 18.22 -0.83 19.26
N LEU A 321 19.09 -1.38 18.40
CA LEU A 321 18.80 -2.56 17.59
C LEU A 321 19.71 -3.71 18.00
N ASN A 322 19.14 -4.88 18.23
CA ASN A 322 19.90 -6.07 18.62
C ASN A 322 20.35 -6.87 17.39
N PHE A 323 21.63 -7.25 17.35
CA PHE A 323 22.21 -7.97 16.22
C PHE A 323 21.66 -9.39 16.06
N ASP A 324 21.37 -10.11 17.15
CA ASP A 324 20.81 -11.46 17.05
C ASP A 324 19.44 -11.43 16.42
N THR A 325 18.62 -10.41 16.75
CA THR A 325 17.37 -10.15 16.02
C THR A 325 17.67 -9.94 14.54
N ILE A 326 18.58 -9.05 14.16
CA ILE A 326 18.92 -8.81 12.74
C ILE A 326 19.39 -10.10 12.04
N TYR A 327 20.22 -10.92 12.66
CA TYR A 327 20.71 -12.15 12.02
C TYR A 327 19.60 -13.18 11.85
N PHE A 328 18.79 -13.36 12.88
CA PHE A 328 17.64 -14.25 12.86
C PHE A 328 16.64 -13.84 11.78
N ASP A 329 16.37 -12.55 11.72
CA ASP A 329 15.55 -11.88 10.73
C ASP A 329 16.01 -12.22 9.31
N PHE A 330 17.29 -12.05 9.03
CA PHE A 330 17.85 -12.33 7.71
C PHE A 330 18.24 -13.81 7.49
N LYS A 331 17.86 -14.72 8.42
CA LYS A 331 18.18 -16.16 8.40
C LYS A 331 19.67 -16.41 8.19
N VAL A 332 20.50 -15.73 8.99
CA VAL A 332 21.96 -15.74 8.88
C VAL A 332 22.61 -16.48 10.03
N ASP A 333 23.17 -17.64 9.72
CA ASP A 333 23.79 -18.50 10.72
C ASP A 333 25.33 -18.44 10.69
N SER A 334 25.94 -18.23 9.52
CA SER A 334 27.40 -18.27 9.36
C SER A 334 28.09 -16.96 9.77
N ASN A 335 29.27 -17.07 10.41
CA ASN A 335 30.08 -15.93 10.84
C ASN A 335 30.45 -14.99 9.68
N GLN A 336 30.74 -15.53 8.50
CA GLN A 336 31.07 -14.74 7.31
C GLN A 336 29.86 -13.91 6.83
N SER A 337 28.66 -14.49 6.85
CA SER A 337 27.44 -13.77 6.51
C SER A 337 27.08 -12.74 7.56
N LYS A 338 27.26 -13.03 8.86
CA LYS A 338 27.08 -12.06 9.96
C LYS A 338 28.03 -10.87 9.79
N LYS A 339 29.31 -11.12 9.47
CA LYS A 339 30.29 -10.06 9.15
C LYS A 339 29.84 -9.21 7.97
N SER A 340 29.42 -9.84 6.87
CA SER A 340 28.94 -9.12 5.69
C SER A 340 27.70 -8.26 5.95
N ILE A 341 26.78 -8.70 6.82
CA ILE A 341 25.67 -7.87 7.31
C ILE A 341 26.22 -6.65 8.05
N ARG A 342 27.10 -6.85 9.05
CA ARG A 342 27.68 -5.74 9.82
C ARG A 342 28.35 -4.71 8.92
N ASP A 343 29.21 -5.14 8.00
CA ASP A 343 29.90 -4.24 7.07
C ASP A 343 28.92 -3.42 6.22
N THR A 344 27.80 -4.02 5.83
CA THR A 344 26.75 -3.31 5.09
C THR A 344 26.03 -2.32 5.98
N ILE A 345 25.66 -2.69 7.21
CA ILE A 345 25.03 -1.77 8.17
C ILE A 345 25.93 -0.58 8.45
N THR A 346 27.23 -0.80 8.69
CA THR A 346 28.21 0.26 8.92
C THR A 346 28.19 1.27 7.78
N LYS A 347 28.30 0.82 6.52
CA LYS A 347 28.25 1.72 5.34
C LYS A 347 26.97 2.55 5.27
N ILE A 348 25.82 1.96 5.63
CA ILE A 348 24.53 2.66 5.62
C ILE A 348 24.51 3.74 6.70
N LEU A 349 24.95 3.42 7.92
CA LEU A 349 24.97 4.35 9.05
C LEU A 349 25.99 5.47 8.85
N GLU A 350 27.19 5.16 8.32
CA GLU A 350 28.21 6.16 7.93
C GLU A 350 27.68 7.12 6.89
N TYR A 351 26.98 6.59 5.87
CA TYR A 351 26.34 7.44 4.87
C TYR A 351 25.28 8.35 5.48
N TRP A 352 24.36 7.82 6.29
CA TRP A 352 23.33 8.63 6.96
C TRP A 352 23.89 9.65 7.95
N LEU A 353 25.03 9.37 8.58
CA LEU A 353 25.79 10.35 9.36
C LEU A 353 26.32 11.46 8.44
N SER A 354 26.91 11.11 7.28
CA SER A 354 27.47 12.08 6.33
C SER A 354 26.44 13.05 5.77
N ILE A 355 25.20 12.60 5.56
CA ILE A 355 24.09 13.43 5.06
C ILE A 355 23.21 14.00 6.17
N LYS A 356 23.68 13.96 7.43
CA LYS A 356 23.04 14.58 8.60
C LYS A 356 21.60 14.08 8.85
N ILE A 357 21.39 12.77 8.74
CA ILE A 357 20.17 12.11 9.23
C ILE A 357 20.38 11.61 10.66
N LEU A 358 21.61 11.20 10.98
CA LEU A 358 22.01 10.75 12.30
C LEU A 358 22.93 11.76 12.96
N GLU A 359 22.81 11.88 14.28
CA GLU A 359 23.74 12.64 15.12
C GLU A 359 24.95 11.77 15.47
N PHE A 360 24.72 10.50 15.84
CA PHE A 360 25.77 9.49 15.98
C PHE A 360 25.21 8.07 15.87
N TYR A 361 26.12 7.09 15.69
CA TYR A 361 25.85 5.68 15.98
C TYR A 361 27.05 5.02 16.67
N ASN A 362 26.81 3.95 17.43
CA ASN A 362 27.85 3.15 18.06
C ASN A 362 27.47 1.67 18.09
N PHE A 363 28.46 0.78 17.99
CA PHE A 363 28.28 -0.65 18.18
C PHE A 363 28.66 -1.05 19.62
N LYS A 364 27.72 -1.67 20.33
CA LYS A 364 27.97 -2.24 21.65
C LYS A 364 28.51 -3.66 21.50
N MET A 365 29.71 -3.90 22.01
CA MET A 365 30.32 -5.22 22.06
C MET A 365 30.44 -5.75 23.49
N ILE A 366 30.20 -7.05 23.67
CA ILE A 366 30.44 -7.79 24.93
C ILE A 366 31.20 -9.05 24.56
N ASN A 367 32.31 -9.34 25.26
CA ASN A 367 33.14 -10.53 24.99
C ASN A 367 33.53 -10.69 23.51
N HIS A 368 33.91 -9.58 22.86
CA HIS A 368 34.24 -9.50 21.42
C HIS A 368 33.07 -9.84 20.46
N GLN A 369 31.85 -9.93 20.96
CA GLN A 369 30.64 -10.16 20.16
C GLN A 369 29.83 -8.87 20.05
N TYR A 370 29.34 -8.60 18.83
CA TYR A 370 28.45 -7.46 18.56
C TYR A 370 27.06 -7.77 19.08
N ILE A 371 26.59 -7.01 20.07
CA ILE A 371 25.29 -7.22 20.72
C ILE A 371 24.25 -6.26 20.15
N ASP A 372 24.56 -4.97 20.16
CA ASP A 372 23.60 -3.93 19.79
C ASP A 372 24.22 -2.86 18.90
N ILE A 373 23.35 -2.19 18.15
CA ILE A 373 23.59 -0.92 17.48
C ILE A 373 22.82 0.14 18.26
N ILE A 374 23.49 1.20 18.68
CA ILE A 374 22.88 2.35 19.33
C ILE A 374 22.96 3.51 18.34
N VAL A 375 21.83 4.14 18.06
CA VAL A 375 21.70 5.23 17.08
C VAL A 375 21.00 6.41 17.74
N GLN A 376 21.52 7.62 17.51
CA GLN A 376 20.83 8.88 17.80
C GLN A 376 20.53 9.59 16.49
N LYS A 377 19.25 9.86 16.23
CA LYS A 377 18.81 10.71 15.12
C LYS A 377 19.02 12.19 15.47
N ILE A 378 19.24 13.02 14.46
CA ILE A 378 19.10 14.48 14.60
C ILE A 378 17.64 14.78 14.91
#